data_AF-A0A2K8PT29-F1
#
_entry.id   AF-A0A2K8PT29-F1
#
_cell.length_a   1.000
_cell.length_b   1.000
_cell.length_c   1.000
_cell.angle_alpha   90.00
_cell.angle_beta   90.00
_cell.angle_gamma   90.00
#
_symmetry.space_group_name_H-M   'P 1'
#
loop_
_entity.id
_entity.type
_entity.pdbx_description
1 polymer ?
#
loop_
_entity_poly.entity_id
_entity_poly.type
_entity_poly.pdbx_seq_one_letter_code
_entity_poly.pdbx_strand_id
1 'polypeptide(L)'
;MSKSSSAALPLTRPDPTEEFPVRDEWEHAHTDYTLPAQRRSPASLTDSEADWRDYLEHSTPNGWLIRNSAMTEALISGQPLHLLHVTRGIEAIRTSGQVHVSAGCLVGALYCSPLTPQGERLRPHNLGAYLMQTKPSTTPLVFEVTADAPVRPKGIDYLHLGAIHLRTYLRYQNLLTPAETDQLDRAVLAGLRAAAPFLDVALRNATGHATTPAAEFVDALADAVPHVPVLGYLYFEVLSEYLMLHSVTPESKAYAAEGELNNWLYKRLAFAAVDGMDQLFDLARFNPRHHRLVQLFEGLEADLAPGVAEYVRRRLSHLLARTALDPSQDAAAVTFQDAELDRLRKAAPGLIGQMVFRRIRYMTRYSQLYHCFEKSKALEAWEYWNGEGIPTPFNGLLPKGEIGIHPVYPRSTVRVWVAEQDGRGCLHPVEEIKAVVTPHLASWWAPPRQDAI
;
A
#
# COMPACT_ATOMS: atom_id res chain seq x y z
N MET A 1 -38.95 -13.00 57.49
CA MET A 1 -38.09 -13.90 56.69
C MET A 1 -38.46 -13.75 55.22
N SER A 2 -37.64 -13.07 54.43
CA SER A 2 -37.71 -13.10 52.97
C SER A 2 -36.31 -12.71 52.45
N LYS A 3 -35.58 -13.69 51.92
CA LYS A 3 -34.29 -13.50 51.26
C LYS A 3 -34.58 -13.20 49.78
N SER A 4 -34.23 -12.00 49.34
CA SER A 4 -34.18 -11.63 47.92
C SER A 4 -32.89 -12.22 47.32
N SER A 5 -33.06 -13.14 46.39
CA SER A 5 -32.01 -13.76 45.58
C SER A 5 -31.92 -13.03 44.25
N SER A 6 -30.86 -12.23 44.09
CA SER A 6 -30.46 -11.65 42.81
C SER A 6 -29.80 -12.74 41.96
N ALA A 7 -30.49 -13.19 40.91
CA ALA A 7 -29.91 -14.06 39.89
C ALA A 7 -29.18 -13.19 38.86
N ALA A 8 -27.85 -13.25 38.88
CA ALA A 8 -27.01 -12.67 37.84
C ALA A 8 -27.14 -13.53 36.57
N LEU A 9 -27.50 -12.90 35.45
CA LEU A 9 -27.43 -13.50 34.12
C LEU A 9 -25.95 -13.77 33.76
N PRO A 10 -25.59 -14.97 33.28
CA PRO A 10 -24.23 -15.22 32.84
C PRO A 10 -23.97 -14.48 31.53
N LEU A 11 -22.99 -13.59 31.56
CA LEU A 11 -22.32 -13.06 30.37
C LEU A 11 -21.63 -14.23 29.67
N THR A 12 -22.31 -14.83 28.69
CA THR A 12 -21.67 -15.73 27.73
C THR A 12 -20.69 -14.90 26.91
N ARG A 13 -19.39 -15.10 27.17
CA ARG A 13 -18.33 -14.67 26.25
C ARG A 13 -18.60 -15.28 24.88
N PRO A 14 -18.43 -14.54 23.77
CA PRO A 14 -18.37 -15.17 22.47
C PRO A 14 -17.21 -16.17 22.43
N ASP A 15 -17.46 -17.29 21.78
CA ASP A 15 -16.52 -18.39 21.54
C ASP A 15 -15.30 -17.88 20.73
N PRO A 16 -14.04 -18.09 21.16
CA PRO A 16 -12.86 -17.56 20.47
C PRO A 16 -12.45 -18.38 19.22
N THR A 17 -13.31 -19.26 18.70
CA THR A 17 -12.96 -20.19 17.61
C THR A 17 -13.54 -19.83 16.24
N GLU A 18 -14.12 -18.64 16.07
CA GLU A 18 -14.40 -18.04 14.74
C GLU A 18 -13.40 -16.93 14.39
N GLU A 19 -12.17 -17.00 14.90
CA GLU A 19 -11.07 -16.16 14.42
C GLU A 19 -10.61 -16.70 13.05
N PHE A 20 -10.74 -15.89 11.98
CA PHE A 20 -9.84 -16.06 10.85
C PHE A 20 -8.41 -16.06 11.41
N PRO A 21 -7.62 -17.12 11.22
CA PRO A 21 -6.30 -17.17 11.80
C PRO A 21 -5.52 -15.97 11.26
N VAL A 22 -4.87 -15.20 12.13
CA VAL A 22 -4.10 -13.97 11.79
C VAL A 22 -3.24 -14.17 10.54
N ARG A 23 -2.70 -15.38 10.36
CA ARG A 23 -1.95 -15.80 9.17
C ARG A 23 -2.73 -15.68 7.86
N ASP A 24 -4.00 -16.06 7.79
CA ASP A 24 -4.82 -16.01 6.56
C ASP A 24 -5.06 -14.59 6.08
N GLU A 25 -5.21 -13.62 6.99
CA GLU A 25 -5.31 -12.21 6.62
C GLU A 25 -3.99 -11.68 6.05
N TRP A 26 -2.85 -12.08 6.63
CA TRP A 26 -1.55 -11.73 6.07
C TRP A 26 -1.29 -12.42 4.74
N GLU A 27 -1.67 -13.68 4.57
CA GLU A 27 -1.64 -14.38 3.29
C GLU A 27 -2.46 -13.62 2.24
N HIS A 28 -3.69 -13.24 2.62
CA HIS A 28 -4.58 -12.47 1.75
C HIS A 28 -4.01 -11.08 1.42
N ALA A 29 -3.25 -10.45 2.33
CA ALA A 29 -2.58 -9.17 2.08
C ALA A 29 -1.27 -9.29 1.28
N HIS A 30 -0.88 -10.49 0.84
CA HIS A 30 0.29 -10.68 -0.01
C HIS A 30 -0.09 -11.16 -1.42
N THR A 31 0.75 -10.82 -2.39
CA THR A 31 0.68 -11.28 -3.77
C THR A 31 1.90 -12.14 -4.06
N ASP A 32 1.70 -13.42 -4.35
CA ASP A 32 2.77 -14.32 -4.80
C ASP A 32 2.83 -14.32 -6.34
N TYR A 33 3.89 -13.72 -6.90
CA TYR A 33 4.09 -13.61 -8.34
C TYR A 33 4.60 -14.90 -8.99
N THR A 34 4.88 -15.95 -8.21
CA THR A 34 5.31 -17.25 -8.74
C THR A 34 4.15 -18.22 -8.96
N LEU A 35 3.01 -17.98 -8.31
CA LEU A 35 1.84 -18.85 -8.34
C LEU A 35 0.71 -18.21 -9.15
N PRO A 36 -0.30 -18.99 -9.57
CA PRO A 36 -1.55 -18.43 -10.04
C PRO A 36 -2.21 -17.48 -9.02
N ALA A 37 -3.02 -16.52 -9.48
CA ALA A 37 -3.75 -15.62 -8.59
C ALA A 37 -4.78 -16.45 -7.82
N GLN A 38 -4.64 -16.47 -6.49
CA GLN A 38 -5.43 -17.35 -5.61
C GLN A 38 -6.19 -16.58 -4.52
N ARG A 39 -6.13 -15.24 -4.51
CA ARG A 39 -6.73 -14.47 -3.42
C ARG A 39 -8.25 -14.56 -3.53
N ARG A 40 -8.87 -15.11 -2.47
CA ARG A 40 -10.33 -15.18 -2.33
C ARG A 40 -10.95 -13.80 -2.57
N SER A 41 -12.08 -13.77 -3.26
CA SER A 41 -12.77 -12.54 -3.64
C SER A 41 -14.27 -12.71 -3.41
N PRO A 42 -15.01 -11.61 -3.18
CA PRO A 42 -16.47 -11.64 -3.11
C PRO A 42 -17.09 -12.30 -4.34
N ALA A 43 -18.26 -12.91 -4.18
CA ALA A 43 -19.03 -13.48 -5.28
C ALA A 43 -19.58 -12.39 -6.22
N SER A 44 -20.04 -12.83 -7.40
CA SER A 44 -20.72 -12.01 -8.43
C SER A 44 -19.88 -10.93 -9.13
N LEU A 45 -18.56 -10.88 -8.87
CA LEU A 45 -17.67 -10.02 -9.64
C LEU A 45 -17.60 -10.48 -11.10
N THR A 46 -17.61 -9.53 -12.04
CA THR A 46 -17.50 -9.82 -13.48
C THR A 46 -16.13 -10.38 -13.86
N ASP A 47 -15.08 -9.75 -13.33
CA ASP A 47 -13.69 -10.15 -13.54
C ASP A 47 -13.14 -10.71 -12.22
N SER A 48 -12.51 -11.88 -12.28
CA SER A 48 -11.71 -12.42 -11.17
C SER A 48 -10.34 -11.75 -11.09
N GLU A 49 -9.60 -12.01 -10.01
CA GLU A 49 -8.19 -11.59 -9.95
C GLU A 49 -7.35 -12.24 -11.04
N ALA A 50 -7.64 -13.49 -11.37
CA ALA A 50 -6.93 -14.22 -12.42
C ALA A 50 -7.17 -13.58 -13.78
N ASP A 51 -8.41 -13.17 -14.09
CA ASP A 51 -8.75 -12.48 -15.35
C ASP A 51 -8.02 -11.13 -15.46
N TRP A 52 -8.01 -10.35 -14.38
CA TRP A 52 -7.27 -9.10 -14.36
C TRP A 52 -5.77 -9.32 -14.51
N ARG A 53 -5.21 -10.29 -13.80
CA ARG A 53 -3.77 -10.55 -13.89
C ARG A 53 -3.38 -11.06 -15.28
N ASP A 54 -4.19 -11.90 -15.89
CA ASP A 54 -3.99 -12.34 -17.28
C ASP A 54 -4.02 -11.14 -18.24
N TYR A 55 -5.01 -10.26 -18.11
CA TYR A 55 -5.09 -9.03 -18.89
C TYR A 55 -3.85 -8.14 -18.68
N LEU A 56 -3.45 -7.89 -17.44
CA LEU A 56 -2.32 -7.00 -17.14
C LEU A 56 -0.99 -7.58 -17.65
N GLU A 57 -0.77 -8.89 -17.51
CA GLU A 57 0.46 -9.57 -17.92
C GLU A 57 0.58 -9.69 -19.45
N HIS A 58 -0.52 -9.97 -20.14
CA HIS A 58 -0.48 -10.37 -21.56
C HIS A 58 -1.07 -9.34 -22.54
N SER A 59 -1.89 -8.41 -22.07
CA SER A 59 -2.59 -7.43 -22.93
C SER A 59 -2.03 -6.01 -22.82
N THR A 60 -0.92 -5.82 -22.10
CA THR A 60 -0.28 -4.51 -21.95
C THR A 60 1.18 -4.55 -22.43
N PRO A 61 1.71 -3.48 -23.07
CA PRO A 61 3.08 -3.42 -23.58
C PRO A 61 4.16 -3.82 -22.58
N ASN A 62 4.01 -3.42 -21.31
CA ASN A 62 4.98 -3.67 -20.25
C ASN A 62 4.50 -4.74 -19.26
N GLY A 63 3.41 -5.46 -19.56
CA GLY A 63 2.79 -6.46 -18.69
C GLY A 63 3.71 -7.59 -18.26
N TRP A 64 4.63 -7.98 -19.15
CA TRP A 64 5.62 -9.04 -18.89
C TRP A 64 6.56 -8.72 -17.71
N LEU A 65 6.75 -7.43 -17.36
CA LEU A 65 7.55 -6.99 -16.21
C LEU A 65 6.89 -7.30 -14.86
N ILE A 66 5.59 -7.61 -14.83
CA ILE A 66 4.91 -8.02 -13.60
C ILE A 66 5.55 -9.30 -13.02
N ARG A 67 6.01 -10.21 -13.90
CA ARG A 67 6.71 -11.44 -13.49
C ARG A 67 8.22 -11.36 -13.64
N ASN A 68 8.69 -10.73 -14.70
CA ASN A 68 10.09 -10.76 -15.13
C ASN A 68 10.78 -9.39 -14.97
N SER A 69 10.52 -8.69 -13.86
CA SER A 69 11.28 -7.49 -13.53
C SER A 69 12.69 -7.84 -13.05
N ALA A 70 13.64 -6.91 -13.22
CA ALA A 70 14.98 -7.06 -12.67
C ALA A 70 14.96 -7.26 -11.14
N MET A 71 13.98 -6.66 -10.44
CA MET A 71 13.81 -6.84 -9.00
C MET A 71 13.41 -8.28 -8.64
N THR A 72 12.44 -8.86 -9.35
CA THR A 72 11.98 -10.24 -9.11
C THR A 72 13.05 -11.26 -9.49
N GLU A 73 13.79 -11.02 -10.57
CA GLU A 73 14.96 -11.83 -10.94
C GLU A 73 16.06 -11.79 -9.88
N ALA A 74 16.36 -10.60 -9.34
CA ALA A 74 17.35 -10.46 -8.27
C ALA A 74 16.95 -11.26 -7.01
N LEU A 75 15.67 -11.22 -6.62
CA LEU A 75 15.14 -11.96 -5.46
C LEU A 75 15.36 -13.49 -5.61
N ILE A 76 15.07 -14.04 -6.80
CA ILE A 76 15.19 -15.49 -7.04
C ILE A 76 16.60 -15.96 -7.38
N SER A 77 17.56 -15.05 -7.60
CA SER A 77 18.92 -15.40 -8.00
C SER A 77 19.73 -16.10 -6.89
N GLY A 78 19.35 -15.91 -5.63
CA GLY A 78 20.14 -16.31 -4.46
C GLY A 78 21.44 -15.53 -4.26
N GLN A 79 21.69 -14.50 -5.07
CA GLN A 79 22.82 -13.58 -4.90
C GLN A 79 22.48 -12.47 -3.90
N PRO A 80 23.49 -11.80 -3.31
CA PRO A 80 23.26 -10.64 -2.45
C PRO A 80 22.47 -9.54 -3.17
N LEU A 81 21.41 -9.07 -2.52
CA LEU A 81 20.61 -7.94 -3.00
C LEU A 81 21.25 -6.64 -2.56
N HIS A 82 21.43 -5.72 -3.51
CA HIS A 82 21.91 -4.37 -3.21
C HIS A 82 20.71 -3.43 -3.21
N LEU A 83 20.51 -2.71 -2.10
CA LEU A 83 19.34 -1.86 -1.88
C LEU A 83 19.78 -0.45 -1.49
N LEU A 84 19.16 0.55 -2.09
CA LEU A 84 19.34 1.97 -1.77
C LEU A 84 18.33 2.40 -0.72
N HIS A 85 18.82 3.01 0.35
CA HIS A 85 18.04 3.82 1.28
C HIS A 85 18.59 5.25 1.30
N VAL A 86 17.73 6.26 1.44
CA VAL A 86 18.15 7.66 1.55
C VAL A 86 17.78 8.22 2.91
N THR A 87 18.71 8.89 3.58
CA THR A 87 18.51 9.39 4.95
C THR A 87 19.00 10.83 5.11
N ARG A 88 18.34 11.60 5.98
CA ARG A 88 18.86 12.91 6.45
C ARG A 88 19.69 12.79 7.74
N GLY A 89 19.72 11.59 8.34
CA GLY A 89 20.21 11.36 9.70
C GLY A 89 21.46 10.49 9.75
N ILE A 90 22.40 10.62 8.80
CA ILE A 90 23.60 9.77 8.77
C ILE A 90 24.42 9.86 10.06
N GLU A 91 24.59 11.06 10.64
CA GLU A 91 25.30 11.22 11.91
C GLU A 91 24.61 10.52 13.07
N ALA A 92 23.27 10.50 13.09
CA ALA A 92 22.51 9.77 14.10
C ALA A 92 22.68 8.25 13.93
N ILE A 93 22.74 7.76 12.70
CA ILE A 93 23.01 6.34 12.40
C ILE A 93 24.43 5.96 12.82
N ARG A 94 25.44 6.77 12.47
CA ARG A 94 26.84 6.56 12.87
C ARG A 94 26.99 6.53 14.39
N THR A 95 26.30 7.42 15.09
CA THR A 95 26.37 7.54 16.56
C THR A 95 25.65 6.39 17.26
N SER A 96 24.46 6.03 16.79
CA SER A 96 23.63 5.00 17.45
C SER A 96 23.98 3.57 17.03
N GLY A 97 24.58 3.39 15.85
CA GLY A 97 24.72 2.09 15.21
C GLY A 97 23.39 1.46 14.76
N GLN A 98 22.32 2.26 14.63
CA GLN A 98 20.98 1.75 14.34
C GLN A 98 20.34 2.45 13.15
N VAL A 99 19.64 1.66 12.34
CA VAL A 99 18.71 2.14 11.32
C VAL A 99 17.30 1.69 11.69
N HIS A 100 16.38 2.63 11.75
CA HIS A 100 14.99 2.39 12.19
C HIS A 100 14.08 2.18 10.98
N VAL A 101 13.08 1.32 11.16
CA VAL A 101 12.08 0.99 10.13
C VAL A 101 10.91 1.98 10.14
N SER A 102 10.04 1.94 9.13
CA SER A 102 8.89 2.86 9.02
C SER A 102 7.55 2.13 8.89
N ALA A 103 6.48 2.71 9.42
CA ALA A 103 5.11 2.15 9.37
C ALA A 103 4.39 2.42 8.03
N GLY A 104 5.13 2.61 6.93
CA GLY A 104 4.59 2.92 5.60
C GLY A 104 3.92 1.74 4.91
N CYS A 105 3.84 1.79 3.57
CA CYS A 105 3.24 0.74 2.74
C CYS A 105 3.88 -0.65 2.91
N LEU A 106 5.11 -0.72 3.43
CA LEU A 106 5.84 -1.97 3.73
C LEU A 106 5.82 -2.32 5.24
N VAL A 107 4.84 -1.83 6.00
CA VAL A 107 4.42 -2.31 7.33
C VAL A 107 5.57 -2.64 8.29
N GLY A 108 6.46 -1.67 8.53
CA GLY A 108 7.57 -1.84 9.48
C GLY A 108 8.83 -2.48 8.88
N ALA A 109 8.98 -2.49 7.56
CA ALA A 109 10.26 -2.72 6.91
C ALA A 109 11.08 -1.41 6.77
N LEU A 110 12.40 -1.54 6.60
CA LEU A 110 13.23 -0.41 6.18
C LEU A 110 13.00 -0.18 4.69
N TYR A 111 12.39 0.94 4.31
CA TYR A 111 12.07 1.24 2.92
C TYR A 111 13.32 1.53 2.09
N CYS A 112 13.43 0.87 0.94
CA CYS A 112 14.54 0.92 0.01
C CYS A 112 14.06 0.89 -1.46
N SER A 113 15.02 0.98 -2.40
CA SER A 113 14.84 0.65 -3.82
C SER A 113 15.99 -0.22 -4.33
N PRO A 114 15.79 -1.10 -5.33
CA PRO A 114 16.86 -1.96 -5.85
C PRO A 114 18.04 -1.17 -6.43
N LEU A 115 19.22 -1.79 -6.36
CA LEU A 115 20.44 -1.40 -7.04
C LEU A 115 20.93 -2.56 -7.90
N THR A 116 21.27 -2.29 -9.15
CA THR A 116 21.80 -3.28 -10.09
C THR A 116 23.32 -3.12 -10.18
N PRO A 117 24.10 -4.16 -9.86
CA PRO A 117 25.56 -4.12 -10.05
C PRO A 117 25.95 -3.92 -11.52
N GLN A 118 26.91 -3.01 -11.76
CA GLN A 118 27.50 -2.75 -13.07
C GLN A 118 29.03 -2.64 -12.94
N GLY A 119 29.71 -3.78 -12.72
CA GLY A 119 31.12 -3.77 -12.32
C GLY A 119 31.26 -3.28 -10.88
N GLU A 120 32.11 -2.30 -10.63
CA GLU A 120 32.35 -1.75 -9.29
C GLU A 120 31.30 -0.72 -8.82
N ARG A 121 30.40 -0.29 -9.73
CA ARG A 121 29.35 0.70 -9.43
C ARG A 121 27.97 0.05 -9.33
N LEU A 122 27.07 0.71 -8.62
CA LEU A 122 25.69 0.28 -8.42
C LEU A 122 24.73 1.24 -9.13
N ARG A 123 24.01 0.74 -10.16
CA ARG A 123 22.99 1.52 -10.86
C ARG A 123 21.71 1.55 -10.01
N PRO A 124 21.18 2.72 -9.63
CA PRO A 124 19.88 2.77 -8.98
C PRO A 124 18.75 2.37 -9.91
N HIS A 125 17.78 1.62 -9.39
CA HIS A 125 16.46 1.49 -10.01
C HIS A 125 15.87 2.88 -10.27
N ASN A 126 15.07 3.06 -11.32
CA ASN A 126 14.57 4.39 -11.70
C ASN A 126 13.77 5.10 -10.59
N LEU A 127 13.10 4.35 -9.71
CA LEU A 127 12.54 4.88 -8.46
C LEU A 127 13.60 5.45 -7.50
N GLY A 128 14.71 4.73 -7.30
CA GLY A 128 15.82 5.18 -6.47
C GLY A 128 16.51 6.42 -7.03
N ALA A 129 16.71 6.46 -8.35
CA ALA A 129 17.23 7.63 -9.05
C ALA A 129 16.33 8.86 -8.84
N TYR A 130 15.01 8.68 -8.98
CA TYR A 130 14.03 9.72 -8.70
C TYR A 130 14.12 10.24 -7.25
N LEU A 131 14.21 9.33 -6.27
CA LEU A 131 14.30 9.71 -4.86
C LEU A 131 15.55 10.54 -4.55
N MET A 132 16.70 10.17 -5.11
CA MET A 132 17.95 10.93 -4.93
C MET A 132 17.86 12.32 -5.58
N GLN A 133 17.31 12.40 -6.80
CA GLN A 133 17.19 13.68 -7.51
C GLN A 133 16.23 14.66 -6.83
N THR A 134 15.14 14.15 -6.24
CA THR A 134 14.10 15.00 -5.62
C THR A 134 14.33 15.27 -4.14
N LYS A 135 15.31 14.61 -3.51
CA LYS A 135 15.65 14.80 -2.09
C LYS A 135 17.15 15.09 -1.93
N PRO A 136 17.65 16.23 -2.44
CA PRO A 136 19.10 16.51 -2.50
C PRO A 136 19.78 16.62 -1.13
N SER A 137 19.03 16.87 -0.06
CA SER A 137 19.56 16.93 1.32
C SER A 137 19.61 15.56 2.01
N THR A 138 19.75 14.47 1.23
CA THR A 138 19.82 13.11 1.76
C THR A 138 21.15 12.43 1.41
N THR A 139 21.65 11.61 2.32
CA THR A 139 22.81 10.74 2.12
C THR A 139 22.31 9.38 1.64
N PRO A 140 22.84 8.84 0.52
CA PRO A 140 22.50 7.51 0.08
C PRO A 140 23.27 6.47 0.90
N LEU A 141 22.54 5.45 1.34
CA LEU A 141 23.06 4.25 1.96
C LEU A 141 22.83 3.06 1.04
N VAL A 142 23.86 2.24 0.88
CA VAL A 142 23.77 0.96 0.20
C VAL A 142 23.65 -0.12 1.28
N PHE A 143 22.67 -0.98 1.14
CA PHE A 143 22.50 -2.19 1.94
C PHE A 143 22.75 -3.41 1.07
N GLU A 144 23.69 -4.26 1.46
CA GLU A 144 23.89 -5.59 0.87
C GLU A 144 23.17 -6.58 1.78
N VAL A 145 22.12 -7.21 1.26
CA VAL A 145 21.31 -8.19 1.97
C VAL A 145 21.60 -9.57 1.38
N THR A 146 22.25 -10.42 2.16
CA THR A 146 22.48 -11.83 1.78
C THR A 146 21.43 -12.68 2.46
N ALA A 147 20.49 -13.21 1.67
CA ALA A 147 19.49 -14.17 2.14
C ALA A 147 20.11 -15.58 2.26
N ASP A 148 19.46 -16.45 3.03
CA ASP A 148 19.86 -17.84 3.22
C ASP A 148 19.48 -18.76 2.05
N ALA A 149 18.56 -18.31 1.20
CA ALA A 149 18.11 -19.00 0.00
C ALA A 149 17.55 -17.99 -1.03
N PRO A 150 17.36 -18.38 -2.29
CA PRO A 150 16.51 -17.65 -3.23
C PRO A 150 15.17 -17.25 -2.59
N VAL A 151 14.82 -15.97 -2.70
CA VAL A 151 13.63 -15.40 -2.06
C VAL A 151 12.46 -15.51 -3.02
N ARG A 152 11.34 -16.03 -2.55
CA ARG A 152 10.12 -16.06 -3.36
C ARG A 152 9.61 -14.62 -3.59
N PRO A 153 9.29 -14.23 -4.83
CA PRO A 153 8.62 -12.97 -5.16
C PRO A 153 7.19 -12.87 -4.59
N LYS A 154 7.08 -12.72 -3.26
CA LYS A 154 5.83 -12.56 -2.53
C LYS A 154 5.81 -11.18 -1.87
N GLY A 155 5.08 -10.24 -2.48
CA GLY A 155 5.01 -8.85 -2.05
C GLY A 155 3.80 -8.58 -1.17
N ILE A 156 3.84 -7.51 -0.39
CA ILE A 156 2.73 -7.03 0.44
C ILE A 156 1.88 -6.01 -0.34
N ASP A 157 0.59 -6.30 -0.50
CA ASP A 157 -0.39 -5.40 -1.11
C ASP A 157 -1.08 -4.59 -0.02
N TYR A 158 -0.62 -3.34 0.16
CA TYR A 158 -1.08 -2.49 1.24
C TYR A 158 -2.57 -2.09 1.14
N LEU A 159 -3.20 -2.27 -0.04
CA LEU A 159 -4.62 -2.00 -0.22
C LEU A 159 -5.47 -3.04 0.53
N HIS A 160 -4.96 -4.27 0.69
CA HIS A 160 -5.62 -5.37 1.41
C HIS A 160 -5.39 -5.35 2.93
N LEU A 161 -4.70 -4.35 3.48
CA LEU A 161 -4.47 -4.24 4.93
C LEU A 161 -5.68 -3.80 5.76
N GLY A 162 -6.82 -3.52 5.10
CA GLY A 162 -8.01 -3.01 5.77
C GLY A 162 -8.53 -3.93 6.89
N ALA A 163 -8.66 -5.23 6.65
CA ALA A 163 -9.11 -6.18 7.68
C ALA A 163 -8.14 -6.20 8.89
N ILE A 164 -6.83 -6.22 8.62
CA ILE A 164 -5.77 -6.16 9.63
C ILE A 164 -5.87 -4.86 10.44
N HIS A 165 -6.12 -3.73 9.78
CA HIS A 165 -6.33 -2.44 10.44
C HIS A 165 -7.56 -2.46 11.35
N LEU A 166 -8.67 -3.03 10.90
CA LEU A 166 -9.90 -3.13 11.69
C LEU A 166 -9.69 -4.04 12.90
N ARG A 167 -9.12 -5.24 12.72
CA ARG A 167 -8.80 -6.16 13.83
C ARG A 167 -7.89 -5.49 14.84
N THR A 168 -6.83 -4.84 14.38
CA THR A 168 -5.89 -4.12 15.25
C THR A 168 -6.61 -3.02 16.04
N TYR A 169 -7.45 -2.23 15.37
CA TYR A 169 -8.26 -1.21 16.04
C TYR A 169 -9.13 -1.81 17.13
N LEU A 170 -9.94 -2.84 16.81
CA LEU A 170 -10.84 -3.47 17.76
C LEU A 170 -10.10 -4.06 18.96
N ARG A 171 -8.92 -4.67 18.73
CA ARG A 171 -8.05 -5.20 19.80
C ARG A 171 -7.59 -4.14 20.79
N TYR A 172 -7.29 -2.93 20.30
CA TYR A 172 -6.74 -1.84 21.11
C TYR A 172 -7.73 -0.68 21.35
N GLN A 173 -9.00 -0.85 21.00
CA GLN A 173 -10.03 0.19 21.10
C GLN A 173 -10.18 0.71 22.53
N ASN A 174 -10.01 -0.14 23.54
CA ASN A 174 -10.07 0.23 24.96
C ASN A 174 -8.97 1.21 25.42
N LEU A 175 -7.98 1.51 24.57
CA LEU A 175 -7.00 2.57 24.83
C LEU A 175 -7.54 3.97 24.49
N LEU A 176 -8.61 4.04 23.69
CA LEU A 176 -9.35 5.26 23.41
C LEU A 176 -10.33 5.54 24.54
N THR A 177 -10.56 6.82 24.79
CA THR A 177 -11.68 7.25 25.64
C THR A 177 -13.01 7.02 24.91
N PRO A 178 -14.15 6.90 25.63
CA PRO A 178 -15.46 6.79 24.99
C PRO A 178 -15.75 7.92 24.00
N ALA A 179 -15.38 9.16 24.33
CA ALA A 179 -15.56 10.31 23.44
C ALA A 179 -14.75 10.22 22.15
N GLU A 180 -13.52 9.70 22.23
CA GLU A 180 -12.64 9.46 21.08
C GLU A 180 -13.21 8.36 20.17
N THR A 181 -13.69 7.27 20.76
CA THR A 181 -14.39 6.19 20.03
C THR A 181 -15.64 6.72 19.34
N ASP A 182 -16.49 7.45 20.05
CA ASP A 182 -17.72 8.02 19.49
C ASP A 182 -17.41 9.02 18.36
N GLN A 183 -16.37 9.84 18.50
CA GLN A 183 -15.94 10.77 17.47
C GLN A 183 -15.47 10.02 16.22
N LEU A 184 -14.68 8.97 16.39
CA LEU A 184 -14.18 8.13 15.30
C LEU A 184 -15.31 7.44 14.57
N ASP A 185 -16.21 6.76 15.30
CA ASP A 185 -17.35 6.03 14.72
C ASP A 185 -18.32 6.98 14.00
N ARG A 186 -18.60 8.16 14.57
CA ARG A 186 -19.41 9.20 13.89
C ARG A 186 -18.73 9.69 12.60
N ALA A 187 -17.42 9.94 12.62
CA ALA A 187 -16.70 10.42 11.45
C ALA A 187 -16.67 9.37 10.33
N VAL A 188 -16.42 8.11 10.67
CA VAL A 188 -16.44 6.99 9.73
C VAL A 188 -17.84 6.82 9.13
N LEU A 189 -18.89 6.81 9.96
CA LEU A 189 -20.27 6.65 9.49
C LEU A 189 -20.72 7.84 8.62
N ALA A 190 -20.37 9.06 8.98
CA ALA A 190 -20.68 10.25 8.18
C ALA A 190 -20.00 10.19 6.80
N GLY A 191 -18.73 9.81 6.75
CA GLY A 191 -18.00 9.63 5.49
C GLY A 191 -18.60 8.54 4.61
N LEU A 192 -18.97 7.39 5.21
CA LEU A 192 -19.64 6.29 4.50
C LEU A 192 -20.98 6.74 3.91
N ARG A 193 -21.82 7.43 4.69
CA ARG A 193 -23.11 7.93 4.20
C ARG A 193 -22.96 8.93 3.06
N ALA A 194 -21.97 9.82 3.15
CA ALA A 194 -21.70 10.80 2.11
C ALA A 194 -21.21 10.14 0.80
N ALA A 195 -20.39 9.08 0.90
CA ALA A 195 -19.86 8.38 -0.27
C ALA A 195 -20.72 7.19 -0.75
N ALA A 196 -21.75 6.78 0.01
CA ALA A 196 -22.56 5.61 -0.28
C ALA A 196 -23.09 5.55 -1.73
N PRO A 197 -23.59 6.65 -2.34
CA PRO A 197 -24.02 6.62 -3.74
C PRO A 197 -22.92 6.19 -4.71
N PHE A 198 -21.69 6.69 -4.51
CA PHE A 198 -20.55 6.31 -5.33
C PHE A 198 -20.12 4.85 -5.07
N LEU A 199 -20.05 4.43 -3.81
CA LEU A 199 -19.66 3.07 -3.43
C LEU A 199 -20.61 2.03 -4.06
N ASP A 200 -21.92 2.30 -4.05
CA ASP A 200 -22.93 1.43 -4.67
C ASP A 200 -22.83 1.42 -6.21
N VAL A 201 -22.53 2.56 -6.84
CA VAL A 201 -22.23 2.61 -8.28
C VAL A 201 -21.01 1.76 -8.61
N ALA A 202 -19.95 1.84 -7.80
CA ALA A 202 -18.74 1.06 -8.01
C ALA A 202 -18.98 -0.45 -7.81
N LEU A 203 -19.77 -0.88 -6.83
CA LEU A 203 -20.16 -2.30 -6.70
C LEU A 203 -21.00 -2.79 -7.89
N ARG A 204 -21.97 -1.99 -8.36
CA ARG A 204 -22.74 -2.33 -9.57
C ARG A 204 -21.86 -2.45 -10.81
N ASN A 205 -20.88 -1.55 -10.96
CA ASN A 205 -19.89 -1.65 -12.03
C ASN A 205 -19.04 -2.93 -11.92
N ALA A 206 -18.59 -3.28 -10.71
CA ALA A 206 -17.75 -4.47 -10.47
C ALA A 206 -18.48 -5.80 -10.75
N THR A 207 -19.82 -5.78 -10.70
CA THR A 207 -20.70 -6.92 -10.97
C THR A 207 -21.32 -6.90 -12.36
N GLY A 208 -20.84 -6.01 -13.25
CA GLY A 208 -21.22 -6.01 -14.67
C GLY A 208 -22.50 -5.23 -14.99
N HIS A 209 -23.07 -4.55 -14.00
CA HIS A 209 -24.28 -3.74 -14.12
C HIS A 209 -23.93 -2.26 -14.30
N ALA A 210 -22.90 -1.98 -15.11
CA ALA A 210 -22.43 -0.64 -15.33
C ALA A 210 -23.44 0.20 -16.12
N THR A 211 -23.97 1.24 -15.48
CA THR A 211 -24.91 2.18 -16.11
C THR A 211 -24.36 3.59 -16.22
N THR A 212 -23.32 3.91 -15.46
CA THR A 212 -22.76 5.27 -15.37
C THR A 212 -21.66 5.46 -16.41
N PRO A 213 -21.71 6.51 -17.24
CA PRO A 213 -20.62 6.88 -18.13
C PRO A 213 -19.28 7.05 -17.41
N ALA A 214 -18.18 6.71 -18.07
CA ALA A 214 -16.83 6.75 -17.47
C ALA A 214 -16.45 8.14 -16.94
N ALA A 215 -16.79 9.21 -17.67
CA ALA A 215 -16.55 10.57 -17.22
C ALA A 215 -17.30 10.91 -15.92
N GLU A 216 -18.59 10.58 -15.86
CA GLU A 216 -19.43 10.81 -14.67
C GLU A 216 -18.96 9.96 -13.49
N PHE A 217 -18.48 8.74 -13.73
CA PHE A 217 -17.90 7.88 -12.70
C PHE A 217 -16.66 8.51 -12.07
N VAL A 218 -15.74 9.05 -12.88
CA VAL A 218 -14.52 9.70 -12.39
C VAL A 218 -14.85 10.96 -11.58
N ASP A 219 -15.81 11.75 -12.03
CA ASP A 219 -16.27 12.93 -11.29
C ASP A 219 -16.90 12.55 -9.94
N ALA A 220 -17.75 11.52 -9.90
CA ALA A 220 -18.33 11.03 -8.65
C ALA A 220 -17.28 10.42 -7.71
N LEU A 221 -16.26 9.74 -8.26
CA LEU A 221 -15.11 9.27 -7.49
C LEU A 221 -14.38 10.43 -6.83
N ALA A 222 -14.07 11.49 -7.59
CA ALA A 222 -13.37 12.66 -7.08
C ALA A 222 -14.12 13.33 -5.92
N ASP A 223 -15.46 13.37 -5.99
CA ASP A 223 -16.34 13.90 -4.95
C ASP A 223 -16.41 12.98 -3.71
N ALA A 224 -16.23 11.67 -3.89
CA ALA A 224 -16.24 10.70 -2.79
C ALA A 224 -14.92 10.63 -1.99
N VAL A 225 -13.77 10.95 -2.61
CA VAL A 225 -12.43 10.85 -1.98
C VAL A 225 -12.32 11.63 -0.65
N PRO A 226 -12.78 12.88 -0.52
CA PRO A 226 -12.72 13.60 0.75
C PRO A 226 -13.44 12.89 1.92
N HIS A 227 -14.51 12.15 1.62
CA HIS A 227 -15.32 11.42 2.59
C HIS A 227 -14.77 10.02 2.89
N VAL A 228 -14.17 9.37 1.89
CA VAL A 228 -13.54 8.05 2.01
C VAL A 228 -12.12 8.12 1.44
N PRO A 229 -11.15 8.59 2.24
CA PRO A 229 -9.76 8.83 1.82
C PRO A 229 -9.03 7.68 1.13
N VAL A 230 -9.40 6.43 1.40
CA VAL A 230 -8.78 5.27 0.73
C VAL A 230 -9.11 5.20 -0.76
N LEU A 231 -10.20 5.82 -1.21
CA LEU A 231 -10.52 5.95 -2.64
C LEU A 231 -9.43 6.70 -3.40
N GLY A 232 -8.77 7.68 -2.79
CA GLY A 232 -7.65 8.40 -3.42
C GLY A 232 -6.42 7.51 -3.63
N TYR A 233 -6.17 6.58 -2.70
CA TYR A 233 -5.11 5.57 -2.85
C TYR A 233 -5.45 4.57 -3.96
N LEU A 234 -6.68 4.04 -3.97
CA LEU A 234 -7.14 3.15 -5.04
C LEU A 234 -7.06 3.85 -6.40
N TYR A 235 -7.51 5.11 -6.48
CA TYR A 235 -7.51 5.87 -7.71
C TYR A 235 -6.08 6.11 -8.23
N PHE A 236 -5.18 6.55 -7.35
CA PHE A 236 -3.78 6.74 -7.70
C PHE A 236 -3.12 5.44 -8.16
N GLU A 237 -3.35 4.32 -7.48
CA GLU A 237 -2.74 3.04 -7.84
C GLU A 237 -3.27 2.49 -9.18
N VAL A 238 -4.57 2.65 -9.47
CA VAL A 238 -5.16 2.31 -10.77
C VAL A 238 -4.52 3.12 -11.91
N LEU A 239 -4.33 4.42 -11.71
CA LEU A 239 -3.68 5.26 -12.71
C LEU A 239 -2.18 4.96 -12.85
N SER A 240 -1.52 4.62 -11.74
CA SER A 240 -0.11 4.22 -11.74
C SER A 240 0.08 2.92 -12.52
N GLU A 241 -0.77 1.93 -12.29
CA GLU A 241 -0.83 0.68 -13.03
C GLU A 241 -1.04 0.95 -14.53
N TYR A 242 -2.06 1.75 -14.88
CA TYR A 242 -2.35 2.08 -16.27
C TYR A 242 -1.16 2.76 -16.97
N LEU A 243 -0.56 3.79 -16.35
CA LEU A 243 0.58 4.50 -16.93
C LEU A 243 1.79 3.59 -17.12
N MET A 244 2.18 2.84 -16.08
CA MET A 244 3.39 2.02 -16.15
C MET A 244 3.25 0.86 -17.13
N LEU A 245 2.07 0.25 -17.23
CA LEU A 245 1.85 -0.92 -18.07
C LEU A 245 1.57 -0.58 -19.53
N HIS A 246 0.92 0.56 -19.81
CA HIS A 246 0.53 0.95 -21.16
C HIS A 246 1.48 1.92 -21.86
N SER A 247 2.38 2.59 -21.12
CA SER A 247 3.29 3.58 -21.72
C SER A 247 4.27 2.96 -22.70
N VAL A 248 4.39 3.56 -23.88
CA VAL A 248 5.30 3.14 -24.96
C VAL A 248 6.27 4.24 -25.39
N THR A 249 6.41 5.28 -24.57
CA THR A 249 7.40 6.35 -24.79
C THR A 249 8.82 5.78 -24.87
N PRO A 250 9.76 6.50 -25.54
CA PRO A 250 11.16 6.08 -25.56
C PRO A 250 11.77 5.88 -24.16
N GLU A 251 11.40 6.71 -23.20
CA GLU A 251 11.84 6.60 -21.81
C GLU A 251 11.31 5.32 -21.15
N SER A 252 10.01 5.03 -21.28
CA SER A 252 9.42 3.80 -20.75
C SER A 252 10.02 2.55 -21.38
N LYS A 253 10.31 2.56 -22.69
CA LYS A 253 11.00 1.46 -23.38
C LYS A 253 12.44 1.28 -22.89
N ALA A 254 13.14 2.37 -22.58
CA ALA A 254 14.49 2.29 -22.04
C ALA A 254 14.49 1.65 -20.64
N TYR A 255 13.56 2.02 -19.76
CA TYR A 255 13.42 1.37 -18.46
C TYR A 255 12.95 -0.09 -18.57
N ALA A 256 12.03 -0.39 -19.48
CA ALA A 256 11.60 -1.76 -19.72
C ALA A 256 12.75 -2.66 -20.21
N ALA A 257 13.66 -2.14 -21.03
CA ALA A 257 14.87 -2.85 -21.46
C ALA A 257 15.83 -3.16 -20.31
N GLU A 258 15.78 -2.38 -19.23
CA GLU A 258 16.51 -2.62 -17.97
C GLU A 258 15.72 -3.50 -16.98
N GLY A 259 14.56 -4.02 -17.38
CA GLY A 259 13.70 -4.84 -16.52
C GLY A 259 12.89 -4.03 -15.51
N GLU A 260 12.60 -2.75 -15.77
CA GLU A 260 11.96 -1.84 -14.81
C GLU A 260 10.70 -1.17 -15.35
N LEU A 261 9.68 -1.02 -14.50
CA LEU A 261 8.55 -0.15 -14.77
C LEU A 261 8.94 1.33 -14.59
N ASN A 262 8.44 2.21 -15.46
CA ASN A 262 8.75 3.64 -15.40
C ASN A 262 8.02 4.33 -14.22
N ASN A 263 8.71 4.52 -13.10
CA ASN A 263 8.14 5.15 -11.90
C ASN A 263 7.97 6.66 -12.03
N TRP A 264 8.63 7.30 -12.99
CA TRP A 264 8.56 8.75 -13.17
C TRP A 264 7.16 9.20 -13.55
N LEU A 265 6.45 8.41 -14.35
CA LEU A 265 5.12 8.74 -14.85
C LEU A 265 4.12 8.98 -13.72
N TYR A 266 3.98 8.02 -12.80
CA TYR A 266 3.01 8.16 -11.73
C TYR A 266 3.45 9.20 -10.69
N LYS A 267 4.77 9.41 -10.50
CA LYS A 267 5.26 10.50 -9.65
C LYS A 267 4.83 11.83 -10.26
N ARG A 268 5.15 12.09 -11.52
CA ARG A 268 4.73 13.30 -12.25
C ARG A 268 3.22 13.51 -12.20
N LEU A 269 2.44 12.43 -12.37
CA LEU A 269 0.99 12.46 -12.17
C LEU A 269 0.61 12.96 -10.77
N ALA A 270 1.15 12.35 -9.70
CA ALA A 270 0.82 12.74 -8.33
C ALA A 270 1.15 14.21 -8.04
N PHE A 271 2.33 14.69 -8.46
CA PHE A 271 2.75 16.09 -8.25
C PHE A 271 1.94 17.08 -9.08
N ALA A 272 1.48 16.70 -10.27
CA ALA A 272 0.66 17.56 -11.11
C ALA A 272 -0.83 17.56 -10.72
N ALA A 273 -1.30 16.52 -10.04
CA ALA A 273 -2.69 16.36 -9.62
C ALA A 273 -3.00 17.01 -8.27
N VAL A 274 -2.02 17.09 -7.35
CA VAL A 274 -2.25 17.57 -5.98
C VAL A 274 -1.18 18.56 -5.54
N ASP A 275 -1.62 19.77 -5.19
CA ASP A 275 -0.74 20.80 -4.64
C ASP A 275 -0.17 20.37 -3.28
N GLY A 276 1.14 20.54 -3.11
CA GLY A 276 1.87 20.22 -1.87
C GLY A 276 2.27 18.75 -1.69
N MET A 277 2.15 17.92 -2.74
CA MET A 277 2.57 16.51 -2.72
C MET A 277 4.10 16.33 -2.46
N ASP A 278 4.90 17.38 -2.68
CA ASP A 278 6.34 17.50 -2.39
C ASP A 278 6.65 17.70 -0.92
N GLN A 279 5.72 18.31 -0.18
CA GLN A 279 5.84 18.51 1.26
C GLN A 279 5.32 17.29 2.02
N LEU A 280 4.19 16.73 1.58
CA LEU A 280 3.61 15.51 2.12
C LEU A 280 3.00 14.67 0.99
N PHE A 281 3.51 13.47 0.81
CA PHE A 281 2.96 12.51 -0.14
C PHE A 281 1.66 11.89 0.41
N ASP A 282 0.55 12.63 0.33
CA ASP A 282 -0.77 12.23 0.85
C ASP A 282 -1.76 11.91 -0.28
N LEU A 283 -1.85 10.62 -0.60
CA LEU A 283 -2.77 10.10 -1.60
C LEU A 283 -4.25 10.22 -1.19
N ALA A 284 -4.56 10.54 0.07
CA ALA A 284 -5.94 10.84 0.45
C ALA A 284 -6.49 12.12 -0.19
N ARG A 285 -5.62 12.96 -0.74
CA ARG A 285 -5.98 14.19 -1.47
C ARG A 285 -6.00 13.98 -2.98
N PHE A 286 -5.72 12.77 -3.46
CA PHE A 286 -5.67 12.47 -4.89
C PHE A 286 -7.08 12.25 -5.44
N ASN A 287 -7.65 13.30 -6.03
CA ASN A 287 -9.02 13.30 -6.56
C ASN A 287 -9.20 14.13 -7.83
N PRO A 288 -8.35 13.99 -8.87
CA PRO A 288 -8.56 14.70 -10.12
C PRO A 288 -9.93 14.34 -10.73
N ARG A 289 -10.71 15.36 -11.12
CA ARG A 289 -11.95 15.19 -11.88
C ARG A 289 -11.65 14.77 -13.33
N HIS A 290 -12.65 14.29 -14.07
CA HIS A 290 -12.48 13.74 -15.41
C HIS A 290 -11.74 14.67 -16.37
N HIS A 291 -12.17 15.92 -16.49
CA HIS A 291 -11.51 16.90 -17.36
C HIS A 291 -10.03 17.10 -16.99
N ARG A 292 -9.72 17.20 -15.70
CA ARG A 292 -8.34 17.35 -15.23
C ARG A 292 -7.53 16.07 -15.47
N LEU A 293 -8.14 14.89 -15.29
CA LEU A 293 -7.51 13.61 -15.57
C LEU A 293 -7.08 13.51 -17.04
N VAL A 294 -7.95 13.87 -17.98
CA VAL A 294 -7.63 13.87 -19.42
C VAL A 294 -6.44 14.78 -19.71
N GLN A 295 -6.47 16.02 -19.19
CA GLN A 295 -5.35 16.97 -19.37
C GLN A 295 -4.02 16.46 -18.80
N LEU A 296 -4.06 15.80 -17.63
CA LEU A 296 -2.87 15.21 -17.02
C LEU A 296 -2.27 14.11 -17.92
N PHE A 297 -3.12 13.26 -18.50
CA PHE A 297 -2.69 12.20 -19.40
C PHE A 297 -2.21 12.74 -20.75
N GLU A 298 -2.88 13.74 -21.32
CA GLU A 298 -2.40 14.45 -22.52
C GLU A 298 -1.01 15.03 -22.34
N GLY A 299 -0.70 15.56 -21.15
CA GLY A 299 0.62 16.09 -20.82
C GLY A 299 1.69 15.04 -20.53
N LEU A 300 1.31 13.79 -20.20
CA LEU A 300 2.24 12.69 -19.93
C LEU A 300 2.48 11.83 -21.18
N GLU A 301 1.40 11.35 -21.79
CA GLU A 301 1.39 10.54 -23.01
C GLU A 301 -0.02 10.57 -23.64
N ALA A 302 -0.20 11.42 -24.66
CA ALA A 302 -1.51 11.72 -25.24
C ALA A 302 -2.31 10.50 -25.72
N ASP A 303 -1.63 9.47 -26.22
CA ASP A 303 -2.27 8.26 -26.72
C ASP A 303 -2.99 7.45 -25.62
N LEU A 304 -2.65 7.67 -24.34
CA LEU A 304 -3.30 7.02 -23.20
C LEU A 304 -4.56 7.77 -22.71
N ALA A 305 -4.72 9.04 -23.08
CA ALA A 305 -5.82 9.87 -22.58
C ALA A 305 -7.23 9.35 -22.95
N PRO A 306 -7.50 8.82 -24.17
CA PRO A 306 -8.85 8.35 -24.52
C PRO A 306 -9.35 7.16 -23.68
N GLY A 307 -8.45 6.29 -23.20
CA GLY A 307 -8.81 5.05 -22.50
C GLY A 307 -8.86 5.16 -20.98
N VAL A 308 -8.27 6.21 -20.41
CA VAL A 308 -8.01 6.28 -18.96
C VAL A 308 -9.28 6.26 -18.12
N ALA A 309 -10.32 7.00 -18.51
CA ALA A 309 -11.55 7.09 -17.71
C ALA A 309 -12.27 5.73 -17.63
N GLU A 310 -12.29 5.00 -18.75
CA GLU A 310 -12.90 3.68 -18.82
C GLU A 310 -12.08 2.65 -18.03
N TYR A 311 -10.76 2.72 -18.12
CA TYR A 311 -9.87 1.90 -17.31
C TYR A 311 -10.11 2.12 -15.81
N VAL A 312 -10.18 3.39 -15.38
CA VAL A 312 -10.49 3.76 -13.99
C VAL A 312 -11.83 3.18 -13.56
N ARG A 313 -12.88 3.38 -14.35
CA ARG A 313 -14.22 2.87 -14.04
C ARG A 313 -14.23 1.37 -13.81
N ARG A 314 -13.61 0.60 -14.69
CA ARG A 314 -13.59 -0.88 -14.61
C ARG A 314 -12.67 -1.35 -13.49
N ARG A 315 -11.41 -0.91 -13.48
CA ARG A 315 -10.37 -1.41 -12.58
C ARG A 315 -10.59 -0.97 -11.13
N LEU A 316 -10.96 0.29 -10.90
CA LEU A 316 -11.23 0.78 -9.54
C LEU A 316 -12.44 0.11 -8.92
N SER A 317 -13.50 -0.13 -9.69
CA SER A 317 -14.69 -0.84 -9.20
C SER A 317 -14.34 -2.26 -8.74
N HIS A 318 -13.56 -2.99 -9.53
CA HIS A 318 -13.07 -4.32 -9.16
C HIS A 318 -12.18 -4.28 -7.90
N LEU A 319 -11.17 -3.40 -7.87
CA LEU A 319 -10.27 -3.29 -6.72
C LEU A 319 -11.00 -2.84 -5.45
N LEU A 320 -11.95 -1.90 -5.56
CA LEU A 320 -12.79 -1.50 -4.45
C LEU A 320 -13.53 -2.70 -3.89
N ALA A 321 -14.27 -3.46 -4.71
CA ALA A 321 -15.02 -4.60 -4.23
C ALA A 321 -14.12 -5.62 -3.50
N ARG A 322 -12.95 -5.92 -4.07
CA ARG A 322 -12.00 -6.90 -3.50
C ARG A 322 -11.27 -6.46 -2.24
N THR A 323 -10.97 -5.16 -2.13
CA THR A 323 -10.23 -4.61 -0.99
C THR A 323 -11.16 -4.12 0.13
N ALA A 324 -12.41 -3.79 -0.21
CA ALA A 324 -13.40 -3.31 0.74
C ALA A 324 -14.14 -4.45 1.44
N LEU A 325 -14.67 -5.40 0.66
CA LEU A 325 -15.62 -6.41 1.13
C LEU A 325 -14.92 -7.63 1.73
N ASP A 326 -15.61 -8.30 2.66
CA ASP A 326 -15.18 -9.63 3.10
C ASP A 326 -15.33 -10.63 1.94
N PRO A 327 -14.37 -11.56 1.71
CA PRO A 327 -14.47 -12.54 0.64
C PRO A 327 -15.70 -13.44 0.69
N SER A 328 -16.38 -13.55 1.84
CA SER A 328 -17.62 -14.32 1.99
C SER A 328 -18.86 -13.59 1.47
N GLN A 329 -18.75 -12.30 1.11
CA GLN A 329 -19.90 -11.51 0.65
C GLN A 329 -20.21 -11.75 -0.83
N ASP A 330 -21.47 -11.47 -1.19
CA ASP A 330 -21.89 -11.28 -2.57
C ASP A 330 -21.89 -9.79 -2.89
N ALA A 331 -21.00 -9.35 -3.79
CA ALA A 331 -20.86 -7.94 -4.14
C ALA A 331 -22.14 -7.34 -4.75
N ALA A 332 -23.01 -8.16 -5.37
CA ALA A 332 -24.27 -7.70 -5.95
C ALA A 332 -25.36 -7.44 -4.90
N ALA A 333 -25.22 -8.01 -3.70
CA ALA A 333 -26.21 -7.91 -2.62
C ALA A 333 -25.84 -6.85 -1.56
N VAL A 334 -24.61 -6.33 -1.59
CA VAL A 334 -24.14 -5.31 -0.65
C VAL A 334 -24.57 -3.92 -1.11
N THR A 335 -25.05 -3.12 -0.17
CA THR A 335 -25.27 -1.67 -0.34
C THR A 335 -24.72 -0.93 0.87
N PHE A 336 -24.20 0.26 0.63
CA PHE A 336 -23.74 1.19 1.66
C PHE A 336 -24.82 2.20 2.07
N GLN A 337 -25.95 2.24 1.37
CA GLN A 337 -27.08 3.10 1.75
C GLN A 337 -27.74 2.60 3.03
N ASP A 338 -27.96 3.53 3.96
CA ASP A 338 -28.62 3.30 5.26
C ASP A 338 -28.03 2.15 6.10
N ALA A 339 -26.82 1.69 5.77
CA ALA A 339 -26.18 0.58 6.44
C ALA A 339 -25.63 1.01 7.81
N GLU A 340 -25.90 0.18 8.82
CA GLU A 340 -25.34 0.37 10.16
C GLU A 340 -23.86 0.00 10.20
N LEU A 341 -23.08 0.73 11.00
CA LEU A 341 -21.63 0.55 11.08
C LEU A 341 -21.24 -0.88 11.50
N ASP A 342 -21.97 -1.49 12.42
CA ASP A 342 -21.70 -2.87 12.87
C ASP A 342 -21.96 -3.91 11.79
N ARG A 343 -22.93 -3.67 10.92
CA ARG A 343 -23.16 -4.52 9.74
C ARG A 343 -22.02 -4.34 8.74
N LEU A 344 -21.57 -3.11 8.50
CA LEU A 344 -20.46 -2.81 7.59
C LEU A 344 -19.11 -3.31 8.10
N ARG A 345 -18.89 -3.37 9.43
CA ARG A 345 -17.68 -4.00 10.01
C ARG A 345 -17.55 -5.47 9.62
N LYS A 346 -18.66 -6.17 9.39
CA LYS A 346 -18.69 -7.58 8.96
C LYS A 346 -18.69 -7.73 7.44
N ALA A 347 -19.48 -6.92 6.74
CA ALA A 347 -19.61 -7.02 5.28
C ALA A 347 -18.44 -6.38 4.53
N ALA A 348 -17.87 -5.30 5.07
CA ALA A 348 -16.80 -4.52 4.45
C ALA A 348 -15.64 -4.22 5.43
N PRO A 349 -15.05 -5.24 6.09
CA PRO A 349 -14.00 -5.04 7.08
C PRO A 349 -12.79 -4.30 6.51
N GLY A 350 -12.47 -4.54 5.23
CA GLY A 350 -11.41 -3.88 4.51
C GLY A 350 -11.62 -2.36 4.43
N LEU A 351 -12.81 -1.94 4.01
CA LEU A 351 -13.15 -0.51 3.90
C LEU A 351 -13.16 0.16 5.27
N ILE A 352 -13.84 -0.44 6.25
CA ILE A 352 -13.95 0.14 7.59
C ILE A 352 -12.57 0.27 8.24
N GLY A 353 -11.73 -0.75 8.14
CA GLY A 353 -10.38 -0.69 8.70
C GLY A 353 -9.50 0.35 8.03
N GLN A 354 -9.60 0.54 6.71
CA GLN A 354 -8.90 1.62 6.01
C GLN A 354 -9.37 3.01 6.47
N MET A 355 -10.68 3.20 6.66
CA MET A 355 -11.23 4.47 7.15
C MET A 355 -10.81 4.75 8.60
N VAL A 356 -10.92 3.76 9.48
CA VAL A 356 -10.48 3.85 10.88
C VAL A 356 -8.99 4.16 10.97
N PHE A 357 -8.15 3.41 10.24
CA PHE A 357 -6.70 3.60 10.22
C PHE A 357 -6.30 5.02 9.79
N ARG A 358 -7.01 5.60 8.83
CA ARG A 358 -6.72 6.95 8.36
C ARG A 358 -7.22 8.00 9.33
N ARG A 359 -8.39 7.81 9.95
CA ARG A 359 -8.96 8.80 10.86
C ARG A 359 -8.23 8.82 12.21
N ILE A 360 -7.81 7.66 12.73
CA ILE A 360 -7.12 7.57 14.02
C ILE A 360 -5.79 8.32 14.02
N ARG A 361 -5.10 8.37 12.86
CA ARG A 361 -3.82 9.08 12.66
C ARG A 361 -3.90 10.60 12.87
N TYR A 362 -5.11 11.17 12.83
CA TYR A 362 -5.35 12.61 13.03
C TYR A 362 -5.93 12.92 14.42
N MET A 363 -6.13 11.94 15.29
CA MET A 363 -6.56 12.18 16.65
C MET A 363 -5.44 12.81 17.47
N THR A 364 -5.77 13.72 18.38
CA THR A 364 -4.79 14.45 19.21
C THR A 364 -3.83 13.52 19.96
N ARG A 365 -4.32 12.38 20.45
CA ARG A 365 -3.53 11.40 21.21
C ARG A 365 -2.82 10.37 20.34
N TYR A 366 -2.90 10.45 19.00
CA TYR A 366 -2.32 9.42 18.13
C TYR A 366 -0.82 9.24 18.32
N SER A 367 -0.05 10.31 18.53
CA SER A 367 1.40 10.20 18.78
C SER A 367 1.73 9.33 20.00
N GLN A 368 0.86 9.30 21.01
CA GLN A 368 1.01 8.48 22.22
C GLN A 368 0.54 7.03 22.00
N LEU A 369 -0.36 6.83 21.03
CA LEU A 369 -0.95 5.54 20.69
C LEU A 369 -0.34 4.89 19.44
N TYR A 370 0.57 5.59 18.75
CA TYR A 370 1.17 5.19 17.48
C TYR A 370 1.73 3.77 17.56
N HIS A 371 2.47 3.46 18.63
CA HIS A 371 3.03 2.13 18.82
C HIS A 371 1.96 1.05 19.05
N CYS A 372 0.82 1.38 19.65
CA CYS A 372 -0.25 0.41 19.87
C CYS A 372 -0.86 -0.07 18.55
N PHE A 373 -1.02 0.82 17.58
CA PHE A 373 -1.65 0.48 16.29
C PHE A 373 -0.64 0.06 15.22
N GLU A 374 0.53 0.70 15.15
CA GLU A 374 1.49 0.47 14.07
C GLU A 374 2.51 -0.62 14.43
N LYS A 375 3.00 -0.64 15.67
CA LYS A 375 3.98 -1.65 16.10
C LYS A 375 3.35 -3.03 16.22
N SER A 376 2.08 -3.11 16.63
CA SER A 376 1.38 -4.40 16.67
C SER A 376 1.27 -5.04 15.28
N LYS A 377 0.90 -4.26 14.26
CA LYS A 377 0.85 -4.73 12.88
C LYS A 377 2.24 -5.13 12.38
N ALA A 378 3.26 -4.33 12.68
CA ALA A 378 4.63 -4.63 12.28
C ALA A 378 5.12 -5.95 12.90
N LEU A 379 4.81 -6.21 14.18
CA LEU A 379 5.14 -7.48 14.84
C LEU A 379 4.45 -8.68 14.16
N GLU A 380 3.16 -8.57 13.84
CA GLU A 380 2.44 -9.64 13.15
C GLU A 380 2.97 -9.84 11.71
N ALA A 381 3.31 -8.76 10.99
CA ALA A 381 3.94 -8.84 9.67
C ALA A 381 5.30 -9.55 9.72
N TRP A 382 6.13 -9.20 10.70
CA TRP A 382 7.44 -9.81 10.92
C TRP A 382 7.34 -11.31 11.25
N GLU A 383 6.36 -11.69 12.07
CA GLU A 383 6.09 -13.11 12.36
C GLU A 383 5.70 -13.86 11.08
N TYR A 384 4.79 -13.30 10.29
CA TYR A 384 4.38 -13.89 9.02
C TYR A 384 5.54 -13.99 8.03
N TRP A 385 6.33 -12.93 7.85
CA TRP A 385 7.51 -12.95 6.96
C TRP A 385 8.57 -13.96 7.40
N ASN A 386 8.78 -14.13 8.70
CA ASN A 386 9.66 -15.19 9.21
C ASN A 386 9.14 -16.60 8.87
N GLY A 387 7.83 -16.82 8.99
CA GLY A 387 7.18 -18.07 8.63
C GLY A 387 7.23 -18.38 7.14
N GLU A 388 7.14 -17.34 6.30
CA GLU A 388 7.17 -17.46 4.83
C GLU A 388 8.57 -17.36 4.20
N GLY A 389 9.61 -17.04 5.00
CA GLY A 389 10.97 -16.91 4.47
C GLY A 389 11.21 -15.61 3.68
N ILE A 390 10.64 -14.48 4.10
CA ILE A 390 10.67 -13.20 3.38
C ILE A 390 11.62 -12.21 4.08
N PRO A 391 12.93 -12.16 3.71
CA PRO A 391 13.86 -11.16 4.24
C PRO A 391 13.65 -9.75 3.67
N THR A 392 13.05 -9.65 2.48
CA THR A 392 12.95 -8.40 1.72
C THR A 392 11.53 -8.18 1.16
N PRO A 393 10.57 -7.77 2.00
CA PRO A 393 9.20 -7.52 1.55
C PRO A 393 9.17 -6.36 0.55
N PHE A 394 8.34 -6.43 -0.48
CA PHE A 394 8.22 -5.38 -1.49
C PHE A 394 6.74 -5.10 -1.78
N ASN A 395 6.44 -4.01 -2.51
CA ASN A 395 5.06 -3.69 -2.88
C ASN A 395 4.47 -4.77 -3.79
N GLY A 396 3.45 -5.47 -3.28
CA GLY A 396 2.78 -6.58 -3.94
C GLY A 396 1.65 -6.19 -4.88
N LEU A 397 1.40 -4.90 -5.12
CA LEU A 397 0.48 -4.47 -6.17
C LEU A 397 1.17 -4.60 -7.55
N LEU A 398 2.34 -3.97 -7.68
CA LEU A 398 3.22 -4.06 -8.84
C LEU A 398 4.69 -4.04 -8.38
N PRO A 399 5.60 -4.79 -9.03
CA PRO A 399 7.03 -4.78 -8.73
C PRO A 399 7.72 -3.49 -9.22
N LYS A 400 7.24 -2.32 -8.78
CA LYS A 400 7.70 -1.00 -9.22
C LYS A 400 8.97 -0.52 -8.50
N GLY A 401 9.69 -1.39 -7.81
CA GLY A 401 10.95 -1.08 -7.14
C GLY A 401 10.83 -0.55 -5.70
N GLU A 402 9.65 -0.58 -5.10
CA GLU A 402 9.45 -0.35 -3.67
C GLU A 402 9.73 -1.65 -2.91
N ILE A 403 10.90 -1.75 -2.26
CA ILE A 403 11.35 -2.96 -1.54
C ILE A 403 11.85 -2.57 -0.16
N GLY A 404 11.77 -3.49 0.79
CA GLY A 404 12.15 -3.26 2.17
C GLY A 404 13.14 -4.27 2.71
N ILE A 405 13.72 -3.98 3.86
CA ILE A 405 14.50 -4.93 4.66
C ILE A 405 13.69 -5.30 5.89
N HIS A 406 13.45 -6.60 6.08
CA HIS A 406 12.83 -7.16 7.28
C HIS A 406 13.80 -7.05 8.46
N PRO A 407 13.49 -6.27 9.52
CA PRO A 407 14.46 -5.95 10.58
C PRO A 407 14.85 -7.12 11.49
N VAL A 408 14.08 -8.22 11.48
CA VAL A 408 14.26 -9.34 12.42
C VAL A 408 14.26 -10.70 11.72
N TYR A 409 14.56 -10.72 10.42
CA TYR A 409 14.73 -11.99 9.71
C TYR A 409 16.01 -12.67 10.19
N PRO A 410 15.94 -13.86 10.82
CA PRO A 410 17.07 -14.41 11.57
C PRO A 410 18.16 -15.03 10.67
N ARG A 411 17.88 -15.23 9.37
CA ARG A 411 18.76 -15.97 8.46
C ARG A 411 19.38 -15.10 7.36
N SER A 412 19.20 -13.79 7.40
CA SER A 412 19.86 -12.85 6.48
C SER A 412 21.00 -12.12 7.17
N THR A 413 22.08 -11.86 6.44
CA THR A 413 23.08 -10.87 6.87
C THR A 413 22.86 -9.56 6.11
N VAL A 414 23.12 -8.45 6.80
CA VAL A 414 22.96 -7.10 6.24
C VAL A 414 24.23 -6.32 6.51
N ARG A 415 24.83 -5.78 5.46
CA ARG A 415 25.96 -4.85 5.53
C ARG A 415 25.53 -3.49 5.00
N VAL A 416 26.11 -2.42 5.53
CA VAL A 416 25.65 -1.05 5.30
C VAL A 416 26.83 -0.18 4.92
N TRP A 417 26.69 0.58 3.82
CA TRP A 417 27.69 1.54 3.38
C TRP A 417 27.07 2.91 3.16
N VAL A 418 27.82 3.95 3.49
CA VAL A 418 27.63 5.26 2.87
C VAL A 418 28.13 5.18 1.43
N ALA A 419 27.37 5.76 0.51
CA ALA A 419 27.76 5.83 -0.89
C ALA A 419 27.86 7.27 -1.39
N GLU A 420 28.63 7.45 -2.46
CA GLU A 420 28.67 8.68 -3.24
C GLU A 420 28.06 8.45 -4.63
N GLN A 421 27.41 9.47 -5.17
CA GLN A 421 26.83 9.44 -6.50
C GLN A 421 27.79 10.05 -7.52
N ASP A 422 28.05 9.35 -8.63
CA ASP A 422 28.84 9.88 -9.74
C ASP A 422 28.01 10.76 -10.70
N GLY A 423 28.69 11.39 -11.67
CA GLY A 423 28.05 12.23 -12.68
C GLY A 423 27.10 11.49 -13.65
N ARG A 424 27.04 10.15 -13.60
CA ARG A 424 26.09 9.32 -14.35
C ARG A 424 24.95 8.80 -13.47
N GLY A 425 24.92 9.22 -12.21
CA GLY A 425 23.90 8.84 -11.24
C GLY A 425 24.11 7.46 -10.59
N CYS A 426 25.24 6.78 -10.85
CA CYS A 426 25.56 5.51 -10.21
C CYS A 426 26.16 5.73 -8.81
N LEU A 427 25.98 4.75 -7.94
CA LEU A 427 26.47 4.79 -6.56
C LEU A 427 27.78 4.00 -6.41
N HIS A 428 28.66 4.57 -5.60
CA HIS A 428 29.95 4.00 -5.20
C HIS A 428 29.96 3.87 -3.68
N PRO A 429 29.93 2.67 -3.11
CA PRO A 429 30.14 2.48 -1.67
C PRO A 429 31.52 3.02 -1.27
N VAL A 430 31.58 3.95 -0.32
CA VAL A 430 32.84 4.62 0.10
C VAL A 430 33.23 4.32 1.55
N GLU A 431 32.27 4.02 2.41
CA GLU A 431 32.51 3.76 3.84
C GLU A 431 31.52 2.72 4.36
N GLU A 432 32.03 1.56 4.82
CA GLU A 432 31.20 0.59 5.55
C GLU A 432 30.95 1.10 6.97
N ILE A 433 29.67 1.23 7.34
CA ILE A 433 29.27 1.67 8.69
C ILE A 433 28.76 0.48 9.49
N LYS A 434 29.14 0.42 10.77
CA LYS A 434 28.63 -0.59 11.71
C LYS A 434 27.24 -0.19 12.18
N ALA A 435 26.23 -0.50 11.35
CA ALA A 435 24.84 -0.24 11.67
C ALA A 435 23.99 -1.50 11.51
N VAL A 436 23.01 -1.68 12.39
CA VAL A 436 22.02 -2.76 12.30
C VAL A 436 20.64 -2.19 12.00
N VAL A 437 19.87 -2.88 11.16
CA VAL A 437 18.44 -2.58 10.98
C VAL A 437 17.71 -3.10 12.21
N THR A 438 16.90 -2.26 12.84
CA THR A 438 16.27 -2.60 14.13
C THR A 438 14.74 -2.59 14.04
N PRO A 439 14.04 -3.41 14.84
CA PRO A 439 12.58 -3.42 14.95
C PRO A 439 12.02 -2.21 15.71
N HIS A 440 12.65 -1.05 15.57
CA HIS A 440 12.19 0.22 16.09
C HIS A 440 11.55 1.01 14.96
N LEU A 441 10.24 1.26 15.09
CA LEU A 441 9.55 2.18 14.19
C LEU A 441 10.06 3.60 14.48
N ALA A 442 10.58 4.26 13.44
CA ALA A 442 10.92 5.67 13.49
C ALA A 442 9.69 6.48 13.97
N SER A 443 9.98 7.57 14.69
CA SER A 443 8.96 8.43 15.29
C SER A 443 7.96 8.93 14.26
N TRP A 444 6.69 8.94 14.69
CA TRP A 444 5.57 9.40 13.89
C TRP A 444 5.71 10.87 13.47
N TRP A 445 5.44 11.13 12.19
CA TRP A 445 5.12 12.47 11.69
C TRP A 445 3.91 12.37 10.75
N ALA A 446 2.84 13.08 11.08
CA ALA A 446 1.82 13.48 10.11
C ALA A 446 1.58 14.98 10.23
N PRO A 447 1.46 15.69 9.11
CA PRO A 447 0.99 17.06 9.12
C PRO A 447 -0.45 17.16 9.66
N PRO A 448 -0.82 18.30 10.26
CA PRO A 448 -2.21 18.59 10.59
C PRO A 448 -3.07 18.53 9.33
N ARG A 449 -4.23 17.86 9.37
CA ARG A 449 -5.29 18.07 8.38
C ARG A 449 -5.99 19.37 8.71
N GLN A 450 -6.06 20.28 7.75
CA GLN A 450 -7.08 21.32 7.77
C GLN A 450 -8.38 20.61 7.38
N ASP A 451 -9.14 20.12 8.36
CA ASP A 451 -10.51 19.69 8.12
C ASP A 451 -11.28 20.96 7.71
N ALA A 452 -11.72 21.03 6.45
CA ALA A 452 -12.65 22.07 6.02
C ALA A 452 -13.95 21.84 6.79
N ILE A 453 -14.33 22.83 7.61
CA ILE A 453 -15.60 22.86 8.37
C ILE A 453 -16.77 22.93 7.40
#